data_AF-A0A222SHP2-F1
#
_entry.id   AF-A0A222SHP2-F1
#
_cell.length_a   1.000
_cell.length_b   1.000
_cell.length_c   1.000
_cell.angle_alpha   90.00
_cell.angle_beta   90.00
_cell.angle_gamma   90.00
#
_symmetry.space_group_name_H-M   'P 1'
#
loop_
_entity.id
_entity.type
_entity.pdbx_description
1 polymer ?
#
loop_
_entity_poly.entity_id
_entity_poly.type
_entity_poly.pdbx_seq_one_letter_code
_entity_poly.pdbx_strand_id
1 'polypeptide(L)'
;MGKKYEVRSDFLREKVVAAIFVGYRTIKNPVSVTVHPELMKKIRKDFKDKVLAPKKFGDAETFFGLPVIEDASKGKDYIAVK
;
A
#
# COMPACT_ATOMS: atom_id res chain seq x y z
N MET A 1 -21.63 -27.94 1.86
CA MET A 1 -20.21 -27.88 2.30
C MET A 1 -19.67 -26.48 2.07
N GLY A 2 -19.67 -25.64 3.11
CA GLY A 2 -19.05 -24.31 3.02
C GLY A 2 -17.54 -24.44 3.17
N LYS A 3 -16.77 -24.07 2.14
CA LYS A 3 -15.32 -24.01 2.23
C LYS A 3 -14.95 -22.88 3.21
N LYS A 4 -14.54 -23.25 4.43
CA LYS A 4 -13.83 -22.33 5.33
C LYS A 4 -12.42 -22.15 4.79
N TYR A 5 -12.18 -21.02 4.14
CA TYR A 5 -10.82 -20.60 3.81
C TYR A 5 -10.21 -20.03 5.10
N GLU A 6 -9.25 -20.73 5.68
CA GLU A 6 -8.46 -20.24 6.79
C GLU A 6 -7.56 -19.11 6.23
N VAL A 7 -7.99 -17.86 6.39
CA VAL A 7 -7.27 -16.68 5.88
C VAL A 7 -6.07 -16.44 6.79
N ARG A 8 -4.97 -17.13 6.51
CA ARG A 8 -3.64 -16.76 7.00
C ARG A 8 -3.22 -15.42 6.39
N SER A 9 -2.05 -14.92 6.76
CA SER A 9 -1.42 -13.65 6.36
C SER A 9 -1.21 -13.43 4.83
N ASP A 10 -1.96 -14.12 3.97
CA ASP A 10 -1.51 -14.63 2.67
C ASP A 10 -1.87 -13.77 1.44
N PHE A 11 -2.31 -12.51 1.62
CA PHE A 11 -2.69 -11.66 0.48
C PHE A 11 -2.29 -10.19 0.66
N LEU A 12 -1.11 -9.94 1.24
CA LEU A 12 -0.66 -8.56 1.51
C LEU A 12 -0.64 -7.72 0.23
N ARG A 13 -0.06 -8.25 -0.86
CA ARG A 13 0.09 -7.51 -2.11
C ARG A 13 -1.27 -7.18 -2.72
N GLU A 14 -2.16 -8.14 -2.77
CA GLU A 14 -3.51 -8.02 -3.33
C GLU A 14 -4.33 -6.99 -2.54
N LYS A 15 -4.25 -7.03 -1.21
CA LYS A 15 -4.92 -6.06 -0.34
C LYS A 15 -4.37 -4.65 -0.53
N VAL A 16 -3.05 -4.51 -0.66
CA VAL A 16 -2.40 -3.22 -0.93
C VAL A 16 -2.84 -2.66 -2.28
N VAL A 17 -2.77 -3.46 -3.34
CA VAL A 17 -3.20 -3.03 -4.69
C VAL A 17 -4.69 -2.66 -4.69
N ALA A 18 -5.54 -3.47 -4.04
CA ALA A 18 -6.96 -3.20 -3.92
C ALA A 18 -7.23 -1.89 -3.18
N ALA A 19 -6.56 -1.64 -2.05
CA ALA A 19 -6.71 -0.39 -1.29
C ALA A 19 -6.34 0.84 -2.11
N ILE A 20 -5.24 0.75 -2.87
CA ILE A 20 -4.80 1.83 -3.77
C ILE A 20 -5.84 2.08 -4.86
N PHE A 21 -6.30 1.04 -5.57
CA PHE A 21 -7.27 1.20 -6.65
C PHE A 21 -8.65 1.63 -6.18
N VAL A 22 -9.10 1.18 -5.01
CA VAL A 22 -10.32 1.69 -4.38
C VAL A 22 -10.16 3.18 -4.10
N GLY A 23 -9.03 3.60 -3.52
CA GLY A 23 -8.73 5.01 -3.28
C GLY A 23 -8.75 5.87 -4.55
N TYR A 24 -8.10 5.40 -5.62
CA TYR A 24 -8.15 6.07 -6.93
C TYR A 24 -9.56 6.22 -7.51
N ARG A 25 -10.46 5.26 -7.23
CA ARG A 25 -11.84 5.31 -7.71
C ARG A 25 -12.74 6.19 -6.85
N THR A 26 -12.45 6.35 -5.56
CA THR A 26 -13.31 7.10 -4.64
C THR A 26 -12.87 8.55 -4.47
N ILE A 27 -11.61 8.88 -4.75
CA ILE A 27 -11.04 10.21 -4.55
C ILE A 27 -10.88 10.90 -5.90
N LYS A 28 -11.48 12.09 -6.04
CA LYS A 28 -11.52 12.83 -7.31
C LYS A 28 -10.12 13.21 -7.83
N ASN A 29 -9.20 13.59 -6.94
CA ASN A 29 -7.84 14.01 -7.26
C ASN A 29 -6.87 13.48 -6.20
N PRO A 30 -6.41 12.22 -6.31
CA PRO A 30 -5.48 11.67 -5.35
C PRO A 30 -4.10 12.33 -5.51
N VAL A 31 -3.50 12.69 -4.37
CA VAL A 31 -2.23 13.43 -4.27
C VAL A 31 -1.16 12.65 -3.51
N SER A 32 -1.52 11.66 -2.68
CA SER A 32 -0.52 10.89 -1.92
C SER A 32 -1.02 9.52 -1.48
N VAL A 33 -0.09 8.63 -1.13
CA VAL A 33 -0.35 7.41 -0.38
C VAL A 33 0.21 7.59 1.02
N THR A 34 -0.67 7.68 2.01
CA THR A 34 -0.27 7.66 3.43
C THR A 34 -0.24 6.22 3.93
N VAL A 35 0.85 5.80 4.56
CA VAL A 35 1.05 4.42 5.01
C VAL A 35 1.78 4.40 6.36
N HIS A 36 1.50 3.42 7.20
CA HIS A 36 2.28 3.25 8.43
C HIS A 36 3.71 2.75 8.12
N PRO A 37 4.76 3.25 8.80
CA PRO A 37 6.15 2.85 8.51
C PRO A 37 6.42 1.35 8.55
N GLU A 38 5.83 0.62 9.50
CA GLU A 38 5.99 -0.85 9.58
C GLU A 38 5.33 -1.57 8.40
N LEU A 39 4.16 -1.10 7.94
CA LEU A 39 3.53 -1.64 6.74
C LEU A 39 4.36 -1.31 5.51
N MET A 40 4.91 -0.10 5.44
CA MET A 40 5.76 0.29 4.30
C MET A 40 7.02 -0.55 4.20
N LYS A 41 7.65 -0.89 5.33
CA LYS A 41 8.76 -1.86 5.36
C LYS A 41 8.35 -3.22 4.78
N LYS A 42 7.16 -3.73 5.14
CA LYS A 42 6.62 -4.97 4.57
C LYS A 42 6.37 -4.83 3.07
N ILE A 43 5.77 -3.73 2.61
CA ILE A 43 5.52 -3.44 1.20
C ILE A 43 6.83 -3.41 0.41
N ARG A 44 7.84 -2.68 0.88
CA ARG A 44 9.17 -2.62 0.22
C ARG A 44 9.80 -4.01 0.09
N LYS A 45 9.68 -4.85 1.12
CA LYS A 45 10.19 -6.23 1.10
C LYS A 45 9.40 -7.10 0.12
N ASP A 46 8.08 -7.07 0.20
CA ASP A 46 7.23 -7.95 -0.61
C ASP A 46 7.16 -7.54 -2.07
N PHE A 47 7.20 -6.25 -2.38
CA PHE A 47 7.19 -5.77 -3.76
C PHE A 47 8.59 -5.66 -4.35
N LYS A 48 9.65 -6.04 -3.63
CA LYS A 48 11.02 -6.02 -4.15
C LYS A 48 11.08 -6.73 -5.51
N ASP A 49 11.75 -6.10 -6.47
CA ASP A 49 11.93 -6.60 -7.83
C ASP A 49 10.63 -6.76 -8.65
N LYS A 50 9.51 -6.19 -8.18
CA LYS A 50 8.25 -6.15 -8.92
C LYS A 50 8.08 -4.83 -9.65
N VAL A 51 7.36 -4.86 -10.77
CA VAL A 51 7.03 -3.66 -11.57
C VAL A 51 6.29 -2.60 -10.72
N LEU A 52 5.44 -3.08 -9.81
CA LEU A 52 4.63 -2.26 -8.91
C LEU A 52 5.37 -1.87 -7.62
N ALA A 53 6.68 -2.09 -7.50
CA ALA A 53 7.44 -1.68 -6.32
C ALA A 53 7.37 -0.17 -6.10
N PRO A 54 7.43 0.29 -4.83
CA PRO A 54 7.75 1.69 -4.54
C PRO A 54 9.05 2.08 -5.23
N LYS A 55 9.08 3.26 -5.86
CA LYS A 55 10.23 3.78 -6.60
C LYS A 55 10.67 5.11 -6.03
N LYS A 56 11.97 5.30 -5.87
CA LYS A 56 12.55 6.61 -5.51
C LYS A 56 12.74 7.47 -6.76
N PHE A 57 12.29 8.72 -6.67
CA PHE A 57 12.54 9.78 -7.64
C PHE A 57 13.08 10.99 -6.88
N GLY A 58 14.40 11.22 -6.95
CA GLY A 58 15.07 12.21 -6.11
C GLY A 58 14.89 11.87 -4.62
N ASP A 59 14.42 12.84 -3.84
CA ASP A 59 14.21 12.71 -2.40
C ASP A 59 12.85 12.09 -2.02
N ALA A 60 11.96 11.88 -3.00
CA ALA A 60 10.64 11.32 -2.78
C ALA A 60 10.57 9.83 -3.16
N GLU A 61 9.94 9.02 -2.32
CA GLU A 61 9.48 7.69 -2.71
C GLU A 61 8.05 7.80 -3.24
N THR A 62 7.78 7.13 -4.34
CA THR A 62 6.47 7.08 -4.98
C THR A 62 5.96 5.66 -5.03
N PHE A 63 4.65 5.49 -4.90
CA PHE A 63 3.98 4.21 -4.99
C PHE A 63 2.69 4.38 -5.79
N PHE A 64 2.53 3.56 -6.83
CA PHE A 64 1.45 3.71 -7.81
C PHE A 64 1.32 5.14 -8.37
N GLY A 65 2.45 5.82 -8.61
CA GLY A 65 2.47 7.17 -9.18
C GLY A 65 2.20 8.32 -8.19
N LEU A 66 1.97 8.03 -6.91
CA LEU A 66 1.75 9.03 -5.87
C LEU A 66 2.91 9.06 -4.88
N PRO A 67 3.27 10.22 -4.31
CA PRO A 67 4.25 10.30 -3.24
C PRO A 67 3.77 9.53 -2.00
N VAL A 68 4.72 8.83 -1.36
CA VAL A 68 4.49 8.07 -0.13
C VAL A 68 4.73 8.98 1.07
N ILE A 69 3.77 9.00 1.99
CA ILE A 69 3.88 9.65 3.29
C ILE A 69 3.84 8.57 4.36
N GLU A 70 4.93 8.40 5.11
CA GLU A 70 4.98 7.49 6.24
C GLU A 70 4.46 8.19 7.51
N ASP A 71 3.37 7.70 8.09
CA ASP A 71 2.72 8.29 9.28
C ASP A 71 2.65 7.27 10.42
N ALA A 72 3.53 7.44 11.41
CA ALA A 72 3.63 6.58 12.60
C ALA A 72 2.48 6.80 13.61
N SER A 73 1.64 7.82 13.44
CA SER A 73 0.48 8.05 14.32
C SER A 73 -0.70 7.11 14.02
N LYS A 74 -0.62 6.36 12.91
CA LYS A 74 -1.68 5.46 12.44
C LYS A 74 -1.48 4.03 12.93
N GLY A 75 -2.52 3.21 12.80
CA GLY A 75 -2.42 1.78 13.09
C GLY A 75 -1.40 1.08 12.17
N LYS A 76 -0.79 0.00 12.65
CA LYS A 76 0.30 -0.71 11.96
C LYS A 76 -0.05 -1.23 10.56
N ASP A 77 -1.32 -1.46 10.30
CA ASP A 77 -1.85 -1.95 9.01
C ASP A 77 -2.50 -0.82 8.18
N TYR A 78 -2.28 0.44 8.54
CA TYR A 78 -2.88 1.59 7.86
C TYR A 78 -2.23 1.88 6.52
N ILE A 79 -3.06 1.95 5.48
CA ILE A 79 -2.74 2.51 4.17
C ILE A 79 -3.97 3.24 3.64
N ALA A 80 -3.76 4.43 3.08
CA ALA A 80 -4.81 5.22 2.48
C ALA A 80 -4.26 6.01 1.29
N VAL A 81 -5.07 6.10 0.23
CA VAL A 81 -4.89 7.13 -0.80
C VAL A 81 -5.60 8.39 -0.29
N LYS A 82 -5.01 9.55 -0.51
CA LYS A 82 -5.60 10.86 -0.23
C LYS A 82 -5.53 11.71 -1.47
#